data_AF-A0A9P7DU33-F1
#
_entry.id   AF-A0A9P7DU33-F1
#
_cell.length_a   1.000
_cell.length_b   1.000
_cell.length_c   1.000
_cell.angle_alpha   90.00
_cell.angle_beta   90.00
_cell.angle_gamma   90.00
#
_symmetry.space_group_name_H-M   'P 1'
#
loop_
_entity.id
_entity.type
_entity.pdbx_description
1 polymer ?
#
loop_
_entity_poly.entity_id
_entity_poly.type
_entity_poly.pdbx_seq_one_letter_code
_entity_poly.pdbx_strand_id
1 'polypeptide(L)'
;MARSGHSTQLTSGRHRACQPQTQKLTENKISELKNYLPEWTLAKQKEKRAVFTAIARAARLFAPKVDQAQWKKRKQIYKTWLFNNRKKKERKDMIKYGRKWMPRMVIYQWNWEEVLKRIEDESGAKPGGPGMFKHYQAAMKRVMAELSNDELEKAKETAEEWSNNFPPPEIQAQVTRKKGPAYIEYFLKEMWRQCRMRVFVMLAWKNEQGEVLFGMHDDNEALGDGDSFMKMKDWEDIELVWQEYVQEQFSAGAQDGG
;
A
#
# COMPACT_ATOMS: atom_id res chain seq x y z
N MET A 1 -37.33 -29.97 12.85
CA MET A 1 -37.95 -29.60 11.56
C MET A 1 -37.12 -28.52 10.92
N ALA A 2 -36.69 -28.77 9.68
CA ALA A 2 -35.75 -27.96 8.91
C ALA A 2 -36.44 -26.83 8.13
N ARG A 3 -35.78 -25.67 8.01
CA ARG A 3 -35.76 -24.71 6.88
C ARG A 3 -34.47 -23.89 7.00
N SER A 4 -33.37 -24.25 6.34
CA SER A 4 -32.97 -23.88 4.97
C SER A 4 -33.22 -22.41 4.60
N GLY A 5 -32.13 -21.66 4.43
CA GLY A 5 -32.09 -20.29 3.94
C GLY A 5 -30.68 -19.97 3.46
N HIS A 6 -30.53 -19.91 2.14
CA HIS A 6 -29.30 -19.89 1.36
C HIS A 6 -28.23 -18.86 1.76
N SER A 7 -27.00 -19.34 1.98
CA SER A 7 -25.79 -18.52 1.90
C SER A 7 -25.23 -18.60 0.48
N THR A 8 -25.45 -17.54 -0.28
CA THR A 8 -24.99 -17.38 -1.67
C THR A 8 -23.47 -17.19 -1.67
N GLN A 9 -22.75 -18.21 -2.12
CA GLN A 9 -21.33 -18.13 -2.43
C GLN A 9 -21.10 -17.13 -3.58
N LEU A 10 -20.54 -15.96 -3.26
CA LEU A 10 -20.04 -15.01 -4.26
C LEU A 10 -18.69 -15.49 -4.80
N THR A 11 -18.75 -16.30 -5.85
CA THR A 11 -17.62 -16.62 -6.73
C THR A 11 -17.26 -15.42 -7.60
N SER A 12 -16.54 -14.43 -7.04
CA SER A 12 -15.93 -13.36 -7.84
C SER A 12 -14.57 -13.82 -8.40
N GLY A 13 -14.62 -14.75 -9.36
CA GLY A 13 -13.53 -14.99 -10.27
C GLY A 13 -13.29 -13.75 -11.13
N ARG A 14 -12.30 -12.93 -10.77
CA ARG A 14 -11.79 -11.88 -11.67
C ARG A 14 -11.06 -12.53 -12.84
N HIS A 15 -11.81 -12.93 -13.86
CA HIS A 15 -11.27 -13.14 -15.19
C HIS A 15 -10.71 -11.82 -15.70
N ARG A 16 -9.39 -11.66 -15.63
CA ARG A 16 -8.69 -10.66 -16.46
C ARG A 16 -8.68 -11.18 -17.90
N ALA A 17 -9.71 -10.83 -18.65
CA ALA A 17 -9.65 -10.82 -20.10
C ALA A 17 -8.75 -9.66 -20.56
N CYS A 18 -7.45 -9.93 -20.71
CA CYS A 18 -6.61 -9.35 -21.77
C CYS A 18 -5.28 -10.09 -21.80
N GLN A 19 -5.24 -11.26 -22.43
CA GLN A 19 -3.97 -11.76 -22.97
C GLN A 19 -3.98 -11.46 -24.47
N PRO A 20 -3.22 -10.45 -24.96
CA PRO A 20 -2.85 -10.46 -26.36
C PRO A 20 -2.06 -11.75 -26.59
N GLN A 21 -2.45 -12.57 -27.56
CA GLN A 21 -1.78 -13.81 -27.91
C GLN A 21 -0.26 -13.56 -28.07
N THR A 22 0.49 -13.79 -26.99
CA THR A 22 1.94 -13.74 -26.99
C THR A 22 2.42 -14.92 -27.81
N GLN A 23 3.06 -14.65 -28.94
CA GLN A 23 3.88 -15.64 -29.63
C GLN A 23 4.75 -16.34 -28.58
N LYS A 24 4.48 -17.63 -28.34
CA LYS A 24 5.22 -18.43 -27.35
C LYS A 24 6.70 -18.41 -27.71
N LEU A 25 7.53 -17.99 -26.76
CA LEU A 25 8.98 -18.09 -26.88
C LEU A 25 9.35 -19.57 -26.95
N THR A 26 10.21 -19.95 -27.90
CA THR A 26 10.75 -21.31 -27.98
C THR A 26 11.69 -21.57 -26.81
N GLU A 27 11.83 -22.83 -26.39
CA GLU A 27 12.62 -23.23 -25.21
C GLU A 27 14.07 -22.73 -25.26
N ASN A 28 14.71 -22.78 -26.43
CA ASN A 28 16.06 -22.25 -26.63
C ASN A 28 16.17 -20.75 -26.35
N LYS A 29 15.13 -19.96 -26.69
CA LYS A 29 15.10 -18.51 -26.41
C LYS A 29 14.85 -18.23 -24.92
N ILE A 30 14.07 -19.08 -24.26
CA ILE A 30 13.84 -18.99 -22.82
C ILE A 30 15.14 -19.32 -22.07
N SER A 31 15.87 -20.35 -22.49
CA SER A 31 17.17 -20.72 -21.91
C SER A 31 18.18 -19.57 -22.01
N GLU A 32 18.28 -18.95 -23.19
CA GLU A 32 19.17 -17.79 -23.38
C GLU A 32 18.76 -16.61 -22.49
N LEU A 33 17.45 -16.29 -22.40
CA LEU A 33 16.98 -15.22 -21.52
C LEU A 33 17.21 -15.51 -20.03
N LYS A 34 17.21 -16.79 -19.62
CA LYS A 34 17.54 -17.20 -18.25
C LYS A 34 19.01 -16.90 -17.92
N ASN A 35 19.94 -17.04 -18.88
CA ASN A 35 21.36 -16.76 -18.67
C ASN A 35 21.62 -15.29 -18.28
N TYR A 36 20.90 -14.35 -18.89
CA TYR A 36 21.03 -12.91 -18.58
C TYR A 36 20.08 -12.43 -17.47
N LEU A 37 19.21 -13.31 -16.94
CA LEU A 37 18.24 -12.93 -15.92
C LEU A 37 18.90 -12.44 -14.61
N PRO A 38 20.01 -13.04 -14.12
CA PRO A 38 20.72 -12.52 -12.94
C PRO A 38 21.27 -11.11 -13.18
N GLU A 39 21.99 -10.89 -14.28
CA GLU A 39 22.55 -9.58 -14.66
C GLU A 39 21.45 -8.52 -14.83
N TRP A 40 20.36 -8.87 -15.52
CA TRP A 40 19.19 -8.00 -15.67
C TRP A 40 18.53 -7.65 -14.34
N THR A 41 18.48 -8.61 -13.41
CA THR A 41 17.85 -8.44 -12.10
C THR A 41 18.67 -7.52 -11.20
N LEU A 42 19.99 -7.62 -11.25
CA LEU A 42 20.95 -6.85 -10.45
C LEU A 42 21.25 -5.46 -11.04
N ALA A 43 21.14 -5.28 -12.35
CA ALA A 43 21.43 -4.02 -13.03
C ALA A 43 20.57 -2.84 -12.54
N LYS A 44 21.22 -1.69 -12.31
CA LYS A 44 20.53 -0.41 -12.06
C LYS A 44 19.84 0.07 -13.33
N GLN A 45 18.89 0.99 -13.19
CA GLN A 45 18.10 1.50 -14.33
C GLN A 45 18.97 2.00 -15.51
N LYS A 46 20.10 2.64 -15.20
CA LYS A 46 21.08 3.12 -16.19
C LYS A 46 21.84 1.99 -16.91
N GLU A 47 22.07 0.86 -16.24
CA GLU A 47 22.83 -0.29 -16.75
C GLU A 47 21.95 -1.25 -17.56
N LYS A 48 20.63 -1.27 -17.28
CA LYS A 48 19.67 -2.15 -17.97
C LYS A 48 19.66 -1.97 -19.50
N ARG A 49 19.97 -0.77 -20.01
CA ARG A 49 20.08 -0.54 -21.46
C ARG A 49 21.23 -1.33 -22.07
N ALA A 50 22.38 -1.40 -21.39
CA ALA A 50 23.54 -2.15 -21.86
C ALA A 50 23.28 -3.66 -21.81
N VAL A 51 22.75 -4.17 -20.70
CA VAL A 51 22.36 -5.58 -20.54
C VAL A 51 21.35 -6.00 -21.62
N PHE A 52 20.31 -5.19 -21.86
CA PHE A 52 19.35 -5.49 -22.93
C PHE A 52 19.98 -5.47 -24.32
N THR A 53 20.99 -4.62 -24.55
CA THR A 53 21.70 -4.56 -25.83
C THR A 53 22.51 -5.84 -26.07
N ALA A 54 23.16 -6.38 -25.04
CA ALA A 54 23.84 -7.68 -25.11
C ALA A 54 22.86 -8.83 -25.42
N ILE A 55 21.74 -8.90 -24.70
CA ILE A 55 20.67 -9.87 -24.95
C ILE A 55 20.14 -9.77 -26.38
N ALA A 56 19.89 -8.55 -26.87
CA ALA A 56 19.40 -8.34 -28.23
C ALA A 56 20.44 -8.75 -29.29
N ARG A 57 21.74 -8.59 -29.03
CA ARG A 57 22.81 -9.05 -29.93
C ARG A 57 22.86 -10.58 -29.96
N ALA A 58 22.91 -11.23 -28.80
CA ALA A 58 22.92 -12.69 -28.70
C ALA A 58 21.68 -13.32 -29.36
N ALA A 59 20.49 -12.79 -29.08
CA ALA A 59 19.25 -13.28 -29.67
C ALA A 59 19.15 -13.06 -31.20
N ARG A 60 19.92 -12.13 -31.76
CA ARG A 60 20.00 -11.89 -33.21
C ARG A 60 20.88 -12.93 -33.92
N LEU A 61 21.88 -13.49 -33.22
CA LEU A 61 22.71 -14.59 -33.73
C LEU A 61 21.88 -15.85 -34.00
N PHE A 62 20.87 -16.12 -33.17
CA PHE A 62 19.95 -17.26 -33.32
C PHE A 62 18.76 -17.00 -34.28
N ALA A 63 18.65 -15.80 -34.85
CA ALA A 63 17.58 -15.46 -35.78
C ALA A 63 18.01 -14.36 -36.79
N PRO A 64 18.97 -14.64 -37.67
CA PRO A 64 19.56 -13.64 -38.57
C PRO A 64 18.61 -13.13 -39.66
N LYS A 65 17.59 -13.90 -40.06
CA LYS A 65 16.70 -13.61 -41.20
C LYS A 65 15.39 -12.88 -40.84
N VAL A 66 15.35 -12.15 -39.73
CA VAL A 66 14.12 -11.50 -39.24
C VAL A 66 14.06 -10.06 -39.73
N ASP A 67 12.92 -9.65 -40.31
CA ASP A 67 12.70 -8.25 -40.70
C ASP A 67 12.69 -7.29 -39.50
N GLN A 68 12.79 -5.99 -39.78
CA GLN A 68 12.93 -4.98 -38.72
C GLN A 68 11.67 -4.84 -37.84
N ALA A 69 10.48 -5.07 -38.38
CA ALA A 69 9.21 -4.95 -37.65
C ALA A 69 9.00 -6.13 -36.69
N GLN A 70 9.24 -7.35 -37.18
CA GLN A 70 9.27 -8.57 -36.39
C GLN A 70 10.35 -8.50 -35.31
N TRP A 71 11.51 -7.91 -35.61
CA TRP A 71 12.57 -7.71 -34.62
C TRP A 71 12.15 -6.73 -33.51
N LYS A 72 11.44 -5.64 -33.84
CA LYS A 72 10.85 -4.74 -32.83
C LYS A 72 9.86 -5.50 -31.92
N LYS A 73 8.98 -6.32 -32.50
CA LYS A 73 8.01 -7.14 -31.74
C LYS A 73 8.71 -8.14 -30.81
N ARG A 74 9.75 -8.83 -31.28
CA ARG A 74 10.56 -9.77 -30.47
C ARG A 74 11.27 -9.10 -29.31
N LYS A 75 11.88 -7.93 -29.53
CA LYS A 75 12.49 -7.15 -28.44
C LYS A 75 11.48 -6.80 -27.35
N GLN A 76 10.23 -6.48 -27.72
CA GLN A 76 9.17 -6.19 -26.75
C GLN A 76 8.78 -7.44 -25.95
N ILE A 77 8.70 -8.61 -26.59
CA ILE A 77 8.45 -9.89 -25.93
C ILE A 77 9.57 -10.21 -24.93
N TYR A 78 10.84 -10.03 -25.30
CA TYR A 78 11.98 -10.26 -24.40
C TYR A 78 11.97 -9.31 -23.20
N LYS A 79 11.70 -8.02 -23.41
CA LYS A 79 11.56 -7.04 -22.31
C LYS A 79 10.45 -7.44 -21.35
N THR A 80 9.30 -7.85 -21.88
CA THR A 80 8.13 -8.26 -21.10
C THR A 80 8.45 -9.52 -20.29
N TRP A 81 9.09 -10.51 -20.92
CA TRP A 81 9.50 -11.73 -20.24
C TRP A 81 10.51 -11.47 -19.12
N LEU A 82 11.56 -10.70 -19.38
CA LEU A 82 12.56 -10.33 -18.36
C LEU A 82 11.96 -9.51 -17.22
N PHE A 83 10.97 -8.66 -17.50
CA PHE A 83 10.25 -7.91 -16.47
C PHE A 83 9.40 -8.84 -15.59
N ASN A 84 8.65 -9.76 -16.20
CA ASN A 84 7.76 -10.68 -15.49
C ASN A 84 8.51 -11.77 -14.71
N ASN A 85 9.70 -12.16 -15.18
CA ASN A 85 10.52 -13.21 -14.57
C ASN A 85 11.64 -12.68 -13.69
N ARG A 86 11.76 -11.35 -13.53
CA ARG A 86 12.66 -10.78 -12.52
C ARG A 86 12.23 -11.32 -11.15
N LYS A 87 13.21 -11.71 -10.30
CA LYS A 87 12.91 -11.95 -8.88
C LYS A 87 12.09 -10.76 -8.38
N LYS A 88 10.91 -11.02 -7.83
CA LYS A 88 10.14 -9.98 -7.12
C LYS A 88 11.14 -9.40 -6.13
N LYS A 89 11.30 -8.08 -6.16
CA LYS A 89 12.18 -7.39 -5.21
C LYS A 89 11.79 -7.91 -3.83
N GLU A 90 12.74 -8.49 -3.11
CA GLU A 90 12.51 -8.81 -1.70
C GLU A 90 11.94 -7.54 -1.07
N ARG A 91 10.80 -7.68 -0.39
CA ARG A 91 10.19 -6.54 0.28
C ARG A 91 11.28 -5.97 1.18
N LYS A 92 11.55 -4.67 1.03
CA LYS A 92 12.51 -4.00 1.90
C LYS A 92 11.84 -3.92 3.26
N ASP A 93 12.08 -4.93 4.08
CA ASP A 93 11.49 -4.96 5.41
C ASP A 93 12.55 -4.47 6.38
N MET A 94 12.42 -3.18 6.66
CA MET A 94 12.82 -2.57 7.90
C MET A 94 11.80 -1.45 8.10
N ILE A 95 10.93 -1.67 9.07
CA ILE A 95 9.87 -0.76 9.46
C ILE A 95 10.40 0.68 9.50
N LYS A 96 9.80 1.55 8.70
CA LYS A 96 9.77 2.99 8.96
C LYS A 96 8.36 3.32 9.45
N TYR A 97 8.02 2.91 10.68
CA TYR A 97 6.88 3.49 11.38
C TYR A 97 7.13 4.99 11.53
N GLY A 98 6.08 5.80 11.47
CA GLY A 98 6.22 7.25 11.57
C GLY A 98 6.95 7.85 10.38
N ARG A 99 6.27 7.94 9.23
CA ARG A 99 6.75 8.87 8.19
C ARG A 99 6.54 10.28 8.73
N LYS A 100 7.61 11.08 8.82
CA LYS A 100 7.52 12.51 9.15
C LYS A 100 6.44 13.17 8.29
N TRP A 101 5.62 14.00 8.92
CA TRP A 101 4.67 14.86 8.23
C TRP A 101 5.44 15.80 7.31
N MET A 102 4.91 15.97 6.11
CA MET A 102 5.46 16.90 5.12
C MET A 102 4.49 18.07 4.99
N PRO A 103 4.96 19.27 4.62
CA PRO A 103 4.08 20.45 4.43
C PRO A 103 2.93 20.15 3.47
N ARG A 104 3.22 19.39 2.40
CA ARG A 104 2.20 18.93 1.45
C ARG A 104 1.09 18.07 2.07
N MET A 105 1.39 17.28 3.11
CA MET A 105 0.39 16.46 3.80
C MET A 105 -0.52 17.32 4.68
N VAL A 106 0.05 18.34 5.33
CA VAL A 106 -0.71 19.34 6.09
C VAL A 106 -1.62 20.14 5.16
N ILE A 107 -1.08 20.65 4.05
CA ILE A 107 -1.85 21.38 3.03
C ILE A 107 -2.98 20.53 2.46
N TYR A 108 -2.70 19.25 2.19
CA TYR A 108 -3.76 18.33 1.76
C TYR A 108 -4.87 18.24 2.79
N GLN A 109 -4.54 18.22 4.07
CA GLN A 109 -5.53 18.12 5.13
C GLN A 109 -6.37 19.39 5.27
N TRP A 110 -5.75 20.56 5.17
CA TRP A 110 -6.44 21.85 5.21
C TRP A 110 -7.36 22.06 3.99
N ASN A 111 -6.92 21.63 2.80
CA ASN A 111 -7.58 21.91 1.53
C ASN A 111 -8.16 20.65 0.86
N TRP A 112 -8.49 19.62 1.63
CA TRP A 112 -8.84 18.30 1.06
C TRP A 112 -10.08 18.38 0.16
N GLU A 113 -11.10 19.15 0.56
CA GLU A 113 -12.33 19.35 -0.21
C GLU A 113 -12.06 20.08 -1.51
N GLU A 114 -11.22 21.11 -1.48
CA GLU A 114 -10.84 21.87 -2.65
C GLU A 114 -10.07 21.01 -3.65
N VAL A 115 -9.13 20.18 -3.15
CA VAL A 115 -8.39 19.23 -3.98
C VAL A 115 -9.35 18.25 -4.65
N LEU A 116 -10.35 17.74 -3.93
CA LEU A 116 -11.36 16.83 -4.50
C LEU A 116 -12.25 17.52 -5.52
N LYS A 117 -12.73 18.72 -5.21
CA LYS A 117 -13.56 19.53 -6.10
C LYS A 117 -12.84 19.81 -7.42
N ARG A 118 -11.56 20.21 -7.38
CA ARG A 118 -10.75 20.41 -8.59
C ARG A 118 -10.58 19.13 -9.41
N ILE A 119 -10.42 17.98 -8.76
CA ILE A 119 -10.33 16.70 -9.49
C ILE A 119 -11.66 16.41 -10.20
N GLU A 120 -12.78 16.63 -9.53
CA GLU A 120 -14.11 16.44 -10.11
C GLU A 120 -14.37 17.41 -11.27
N ASP A 121 -14.14 18.72 -11.07
CA ASP A 121 -14.38 19.77 -12.06
C ASP A 121 -13.51 19.59 -13.33
N GLU A 122 -12.22 19.24 -13.16
CA GLU A 122 -11.28 19.18 -14.28
C GLU A 122 -11.30 17.84 -15.03
N SER A 123 -11.67 16.75 -14.36
CA SER A 123 -11.57 15.41 -14.93
C SER A 123 -12.87 14.61 -14.97
N GLY A 124 -13.93 15.10 -14.33
CA GLY A 124 -15.17 14.37 -14.11
C GLY A 124 -15.01 13.14 -13.20
N ALA A 125 -13.82 12.93 -12.61
CA ALA A 125 -13.55 11.80 -11.76
C ALA A 125 -14.11 12.05 -10.36
N LYS A 126 -15.10 11.23 -9.97
CA LYS A 126 -15.69 11.31 -8.63
C LYS A 126 -14.67 11.02 -7.53
N PRO A 127 -14.75 11.71 -6.38
CA PRO A 127 -13.98 11.38 -5.19
C PRO A 127 -14.08 9.90 -4.82
N GLY A 128 -12.95 9.28 -4.46
CA GLY A 128 -12.88 7.86 -4.12
C GLY A 128 -12.88 6.89 -5.31
N GLY A 129 -13.06 7.37 -6.54
CA GLY A 129 -12.99 6.56 -7.75
C GLY A 129 -11.54 6.21 -8.16
N PRO A 130 -11.30 5.07 -8.84
CA PRO A 130 -9.96 4.68 -9.31
C PRO A 130 -9.29 5.72 -10.22
N GLY A 131 -10.09 6.51 -10.97
CA GLY A 131 -9.61 7.56 -11.85
C GLY A 131 -9.03 8.78 -11.11
N MET A 132 -9.49 9.05 -9.88
CA MET A 132 -9.10 10.22 -9.08
C MET A 132 -7.59 10.28 -8.85
N PHE A 133 -6.96 9.13 -8.58
CA PHE A 133 -5.54 9.05 -8.22
C PHE A 133 -4.62 9.60 -9.32
N LYS A 134 -5.03 9.48 -10.59
CA LYS A 134 -4.27 10.00 -11.74
C LYS A 134 -4.20 11.53 -11.74
N HIS A 135 -5.25 12.19 -11.25
CA HIS A 135 -5.40 13.65 -11.26
C HIS A 135 -4.94 14.31 -9.96
N TYR A 136 -4.86 13.54 -8.86
CA TYR A 136 -4.48 14.01 -7.53
C TYR A 136 -3.20 14.84 -7.49
N GLN A 137 -2.13 14.38 -8.14
CA GLN A 137 -0.85 15.11 -8.09
C GLN A 137 -0.92 16.46 -8.78
N ALA A 138 -1.68 16.56 -9.88
CA ALA A 138 -1.86 17.80 -10.61
C ALA A 138 -2.72 18.79 -9.80
N ALA A 139 -3.84 18.32 -9.25
CA ALA A 139 -4.73 19.14 -8.41
C ALA A 139 -3.99 19.70 -7.18
N MET A 140 -3.27 18.84 -6.44
CA MET A 140 -2.42 19.28 -5.32
C MET A 140 -1.39 20.32 -5.71
N LYS A 141 -0.76 20.18 -6.88
CA LYS A 141 0.25 21.15 -7.35
C LYS A 141 -0.39 22.52 -7.62
N ARG A 142 -1.61 22.56 -8.15
CA ARG A 142 -2.34 23.80 -8.41
C ARG A 142 -2.76 24.49 -7.11
N VAL A 143 -3.38 23.75 -6.18
CA VAL A 143 -3.73 24.26 -4.84
C VAL A 143 -2.49 24.85 -4.16
N MET A 144 -1.37 24.11 -4.13
CA MET A 144 -0.12 24.62 -3.54
C MET A 144 0.47 25.85 -4.24
N ALA A 145 0.18 26.07 -5.52
CA ALA A 145 0.68 27.24 -6.27
C ALA A 145 -0.16 28.50 -6.02
N GLU A 146 -1.38 28.33 -5.51
CA GLU A 146 -2.30 29.44 -5.19
C GLU A 146 -2.21 29.86 -3.73
N LEU A 147 -1.58 29.05 -2.88
CA LEU A 147 -1.27 29.42 -1.50
C LEU A 147 -0.22 30.54 -1.47
N SER A 148 -0.41 31.47 -0.54
CA SER A 148 0.57 32.51 -0.22
C SER A 148 1.85 31.92 0.39
N ASN A 149 2.94 32.68 0.34
CA ASN A 149 4.20 32.27 0.98
C ASN A 149 4.02 32.04 2.49
N ASP A 150 3.18 32.85 3.14
CA ASP A 150 2.91 32.73 4.58
C ASP A 150 2.17 31.43 4.91
N GLU A 151 1.18 31.03 4.10
CA GLU A 151 0.48 29.75 4.27
C GLU A 151 1.40 28.55 4.03
N LEU A 152 2.29 28.66 3.04
CA LEU A 152 3.29 27.62 2.77
C LEU A 152 4.29 27.49 3.91
N GLU A 153 4.69 28.59 4.55
CA GLU A 153 5.58 28.57 5.70
C GLU A 153 4.89 27.99 6.93
N LYS A 154 3.67 28.44 7.22
CA LYS A 154 2.84 27.87 8.30
C LYS A 154 2.66 26.35 8.13
N ALA A 155 2.44 25.88 6.90
CA ALA A 155 2.34 24.44 6.64
C ALA A 155 3.65 23.68 6.92
N LYS A 156 4.83 24.31 6.78
CA LYS A 156 6.11 23.70 7.16
C LYS A 156 6.24 23.61 8.67
N GLU A 157 5.97 24.70 9.38
CA GLU A 157 6.00 24.75 10.84
C GLU A 157 5.06 23.70 11.43
N THR A 158 3.81 23.63 10.96
CA THR A 158 2.84 22.61 11.38
C THR A 158 3.32 21.19 11.04
N ALA A 159 3.93 20.97 9.89
CA ALA A 159 4.46 19.65 9.53
C ALA A 159 5.62 19.22 10.44
N GLU A 160 6.46 20.15 10.86
CA GLU A 160 7.52 19.92 11.84
C GLU A 160 6.95 19.63 13.23
N GLU A 161 6.00 20.45 13.69
CA GLU A 161 5.28 20.25 14.94
C GLU A 161 4.63 18.86 15.00
N TRP A 162 3.84 18.49 13.98
CA TRP A 162 3.17 17.18 13.93
C TRP A 162 4.15 16.01 13.80
N SER A 163 5.35 16.25 13.28
CA SER A 163 6.41 15.23 13.19
C SER A 163 7.14 15.01 14.50
N ASN A 164 7.28 16.06 15.32
CA ASN A 164 8.00 16.02 16.59
C ASN A 164 7.08 15.65 17.76
N ASN A 165 5.82 16.08 17.70
CA ASN A 165 4.78 15.78 18.67
C ASN A 165 3.81 14.76 18.05
N PHE A 166 2.57 15.18 17.81
CA PHE A 166 1.53 14.40 17.16
C PHE A 166 0.56 15.35 16.45
N PRO A 167 -0.12 14.92 15.38
CA PRO A 167 -1.13 15.73 14.73
C PRO A 167 -2.37 15.87 15.62
N PRO A 168 -3.31 16.80 15.34
CA PRO A 168 -4.54 16.99 16.11
C PRO A 168 -5.39 15.71 16.20
N PRO A 169 -6.25 15.57 17.22
CA PRO A 169 -7.06 14.36 17.44
C PRO A 169 -7.87 13.91 16.22
N GLU A 170 -8.50 14.83 15.50
CA GLU A 170 -9.28 14.52 14.29
C GLU A 170 -8.40 13.88 13.20
N ILE A 171 -7.16 14.35 13.08
CA ILE A 171 -6.20 13.84 12.10
C ILE A 171 -5.69 12.47 12.53
N GLN A 172 -5.45 12.27 13.83
CA GLN A 172 -5.12 10.97 14.39
C GLN A 172 -6.25 9.97 14.10
N ALA A 173 -7.51 10.33 14.38
CA ALA A 173 -8.68 9.50 14.11
C ALA A 173 -8.77 9.10 12.62
N GLN A 174 -8.58 10.07 11.71
CA GLN A 174 -8.55 9.80 10.27
C GLN A 174 -7.42 8.86 9.85
N VAL A 175 -6.22 9.06 10.40
CA VAL A 175 -5.06 8.22 10.11
C VAL A 175 -5.29 6.80 10.65
N THR A 176 -5.80 6.65 11.87
CA THR A 176 -6.15 5.36 12.47
C THR A 176 -7.16 4.62 11.62
N ARG A 177 -8.26 5.26 11.22
CA ARG A 177 -9.27 4.64 10.34
C ARG A 177 -8.70 4.19 9.01
N LYS A 178 -7.85 5.01 8.36
CA LYS A 178 -7.35 4.74 7.00
C LYS A 178 -6.14 3.81 6.95
N LYS A 179 -5.29 3.82 7.98
CA LYS A 179 -3.97 3.16 7.97
C LYS A 179 -3.75 2.21 9.13
N GLY A 180 -4.46 2.38 10.24
CA GLY A 180 -4.31 1.56 11.46
C GLY A 180 -4.34 0.06 11.17
N PRO A 181 -5.39 -0.48 10.52
CA PRO A 181 -5.46 -1.90 10.20
C PRO A 181 -4.27 -2.41 9.40
N ALA A 182 -3.81 -1.66 8.40
CA ALA A 182 -2.67 -2.04 7.58
C ALA A 182 -1.33 -2.01 8.34
N TYR A 183 -1.18 -1.10 9.32
CA TYR A 183 -0.01 -1.08 10.20
C TYR A 183 0.02 -2.31 11.11
N ILE A 184 -1.13 -2.67 11.69
CA ILE A 184 -1.26 -3.82 12.58
C ILE A 184 -1.04 -5.12 11.82
N GLU A 185 -1.72 -5.32 10.69
CA GLU A 185 -1.55 -6.49 9.82
C GLU A 185 -0.07 -6.68 9.43
N TYR A 186 0.61 -5.58 9.08
CA TYR A 186 2.04 -5.63 8.75
C TYR A 186 2.90 -6.00 9.97
N PHE A 187 2.65 -5.39 11.12
CA PHE A 187 3.34 -5.71 12.38
C PHE A 187 3.19 -7.20 12.73
N LEU A 188 1.97 -7.73 12.72
CA LEU A 188 1.67 -9.13 13.01
C LEU A 188 2.42 -10.07 12.05
N LYS A 189 2.41 -9.76 10.74
CA LYS A 189 3.15 -10.52 9.72
C LYS A 189 4.65 -10.54 9.97
N GLU A 190 5.23 -9.40 10.36
CA GLU A 190 6.66 -9.31 10.63
C GLU A 190 7.06 -10.07 11.90
N MET A 191 6.28 -9.95 12.98
CA MET A 191 6.52 -10.67 14.23
C MET A 191 6.52 -12.20 14.02
N TRP A 192 5.57 -12.70 13.23
CA TRP A 192 5.57 -14.11 12.87
C TRP A 192 6.76 -14.49 11.99
N ARG A 193 6.99 -13.75 10.90
CA ARG A 193 7.99 -14.13 9.90
C ARG A 193 9.42 -14.08 10.43
N GLN A 194 9.76 -13.04 11.18
CA GLN A 194 11.13 -12.81 11.67
C GLN A 194 11.38 -13.52 13.00
N CYS A 195 10.40 -13.52 13.89
CA CYS A 195 10.60 -13.94 15.28
C CYS A 195 9.79 -15.19 15.67
N ARG A 196 8.96 -15.72 14.77
CA ARG A 196 8.00 -16.81 15.07
C ARG A 196 7.06 -16.50 16.24
N MET A 197 6.81 -15.22 16.50
CA MET A 197 5.91 -14.77 17.56
C MET A 197 4.45 -14.82 17.09
N ARG A 198 3.57 -15.33 17.94
CA ARG A 198 2.12 -15.18 17.84
C ARG A 198 1.73 -13.94 18.62
N VAL A 199 0.92 -13.09 18.01
CA VAL A 199 0.56 -11.79 18.59
C VAL A 199 -0.94 -11.60 18.44
N PHE A 200 -1.55 -11.12 19.52
CA PHE A 200 -2.93 -10.62 19.58
C PHE A 200 -2.83 -9.17 20.05
N VAL A 201 -3.58 -8.26 19.42
CA VAL A 201 -3.52 -6.83 19.73
C VAL A 201 -4.90 -6.34 20.15
N MET A 202 -4.97 -5.77 21.34
CA MET A 202 -6.06 -4.90 21.78
C MET A 202 -5.59 -3.46 21.69
N LEU A 203 -6.44 -2.58 21.20
CA LEU A 203 -6.09 -1.19 20.99
C LEU A 203 -7.30 -0.29 21.22
N ALA A 204 -7.04 0.97 21.49
CA ALA A 204 -8.06 1.98 21.65
C ALA A 204 -7.61 3.34 21.10
N TRP A 205 -8.56 4.13 20.63
CA TRP A 205 -8.31 5.44 20.04
C TRP A 205 -9.57 6.31 20.13
N LYS A 206 -9.40 7.63 20.08
CA LYS A 206 -10.52 8.56 19.92
C LYS A 206 -10.93 8.67 18.45
N ASN A 207 -12.23 8.64 18.17
CA ASN A 207 -12.76 8.94 16.84
C ASN A 207 -12.77 10.45 16.57
N GLU A 208 -13.34 10.86 15.42
CA GLU A 208 -13.43 12.27 15.02
C GLU A 208 -14.32 13.10 15.97
N GLN A 209 -15.20 12.45 16.74
CA GLN A 209 -16.09 13.04 17.74
C GLN A 209 -15.47 13.04 19.15
N GLY A 210 -14.24 12.52 19.31
CA GLY A 210 -13.58 12.39 20.61
C GLY A 210 -14.05 11.20 21.43
N GLU A 211 -14.95 10.37 20.90
CA GLU A 211 -15.44 9.17 21.57
C GLU A 211 -14.37 8.08 21.53
N VAL A 212 -14.23 7.36 22.63
CA VAL A 212 -13.27 6.27 22.77
C VAL A 212 -13.81 5.05 22.04
N LEU A 213 -13.07 4.60 21.02
CA LEU A 213 -13.29 3.34 20.34
C LEU A 213 -12.23 2.34 20.75
N PHE A 214 -12.61 1.07 20.76
CA PHE A 214 -11.73 -0.06 21.01
C PHE A 214 -11.75 -0.98 19.78
N GLY A 215 -10.67 -1.74 19.64
CA GLY A 215 -10.50 -2.66 18.54
C GLY A 215 -9.58 -3.81 18.93
N MET A 216 -9.75 -4.91 18.21
CA MET A 216 -8.96 -6.12 18.40
C MET A 216 -8.50 -6.64 17.05
N HIS A 217 -7.29 -7.16 17.01
CA HIS A 217 -6.71 -7.77 15.83
C HIS A 217 -6.05 -9.09 16.18
N ASP A 218 -6.51 -10.15 15.51
CA ASP A 218 -5.99 -11.50 15.60
C ASP A 218 -5.86 -12.11 14.20
N ASP A 219 -4.64 -12.07 13.66
CA ASP A 219 -4.34 -12.65 12.34
C ASP A 219 -3.69 -14.03 12.46
N ASN A 220 -3.71 -14.69 13.63
CA ASN A 220 -2.93 -15.92 13.84
C ASN A 220 -3.36 -17.06 12.89
N GLU A 221 -4.65 -17.16 12.53
CA GLU A 221 -5.15 -18.11 11.52
C GLU A 221 -4.61 -17.86 10.11
N ALA A 222 -4.41 -16.58 9.77
CA ALA A 222 -3.87 -16.22 8.47
C ALA A 222 -2.33 -16.39 8.41
N LEU A 223 -1.68 -16.63 9.54
CA LEU A 223 -0.23 -16.64 9.69
C LEU A 223 0.30 -18.04 10.02
N GLY A 224 0.37 -18.91 9.00
CA GLY A 224 0.94 -20.25 9.16
C GLY A 224 -0.11 -21.26 9.62
N ASP A 225 0.16 -21.98 10.70
CA ASP A 225 -0.62 -23.09 11.25
C ASP A 225 -1.21 -22.78 12.63
N GLY A 226 -1.24 -21.51 13.04
CA GLY A 226 -1.80 -21.11 14.33
C GLY A 226 -3.31 -20.98 14.28
N ASP A 227 -3.98 -21.30 15.38
CA ASP A 227 -5.40 -20.98 15.56
C ASP A 227 -5.58 -19.56 16.09
N SER A 228 -6.76 -18.98 15.85
CA SER A 228 -7.13 -17.68 16.42
C SER A 228 -7.24 -17.79 17.93
N PHE A 229 -6.57 -16.89 18.65
CA PHE A 229 -6.77 -16.72 20.08
C PHE A 229 -8.23 -16.40 20.40
N MET A 230 -8.84 -15.48 19.63
CA MET A 230 -10.21 -15.02 19.85
C MET A 230 -11.27 -16.12 19.68
N LYS A 231 -10.98 -17.16 18.89
CA LYS A 231 -11.89 -18.30 18.72
C LYS A 231 -11.63 -19.44 19.69
N MET A 232 -10.39 -19.58 20.16
CA MET A 232 -9.95 -20.72 20.97
C MET A 232 -10.04 -20.46 22.46
N LYS A 233 -10.14 -19.20 22.88
CA LYS A 233 -10.14 -18.78 24.27
C LYS A 233 -11.34 -17.89 24.55
N ASP A 234 -11.82 -18.01 25.78
CA ASP A 234 -12.66 -16.99 26.36
C ASP A 234 -11.76 -15.82 26.78
N TRP A 235 -12.05 -14.64 26.25
CA TRP A 235 -11.27 -13.42 26.47
C TRP A 235 -12.15 -12.26 26.93
N GLU A 236 -13.43 -12.52 27.25
CA GLU A 236 -14.39 -11.49 27.66
C GLU A 236 -13.92 -10.77 28.94
N ASP A 237 -13.36 -11.52 29.90
CA ASP A 237 -12.79 -10.94 31.13
C ASP A 237 -11.63 -9.97 30.83
N ILE A 238 -10.79 -10.30 29.83
CA ILE A 238 -9.66 -9.45 29.43
C ILE A 238 -10.17 -8.21 28.69
N GLU A 239 -11.22 -8.36 27.88
CA GLU A 239 -11.88 -7.24 27.22
C GLU A 239 -12.40 -6.21 28.21
N LEU A 240 -13.11 -6.65 29.23
CA LEU A 240 -13.69 -5.77 30.25
C LEU A 240 -12.60 -4.96 30.95
N VAL A 241 -11.54 -5.63 31.43
CA VAL A 241 -10.40 -4.97 32.09
C VAL A 241 -9.71 -3.98 31.15
N TRP A 242 -9.56 -4.32 29.86
CA TRP A 242 -8.99 -3.40 28.88
C TRP A 242 -9.88 -2.19 28.63
N GLN A 243 -11.19 -2.38 28.47
CA GLN A 243 -12.13 -1.29 28.26
C GLN A 243 -12.16 -0.35 29.45
N GLU A 244 -12.20 -0.87 30.68
CA GLU A 244 -12.14 -0.07 31.91
C GLU A 244 -10.86 0.78 31.97
N TYR A 245 -9.69 0.15 31.76
CA TYR A 245 -8.41 0.84 31.73
C TYR A 245 -8.40 1.96 30.69
N VAL A 246 -8.80 1.66 29.46
CA VAL A 246 -8.82 2.62 28.36
C VAL A 246 -9.74 3.80 28.67
N GLN A 247 -10.95 3.54 29.18
CA GLN A 247 -11.90 4.59 29.52
C GLN A 247 -11.34 5.52 30.59
N GLU A 248 -10.69 4.97 31.62
CA GLU A 248 -10.01 5.76 32.66
C GLU A 248 -8.92 6.65 32.04
N GLN A 249 -8.02 6.08 31.23
CA GLN A 249 -6.90 6.83 30.65
C GLN A 249 -7.35 7.93 29.68
N PHE A 250 -8.39 7.69 28.88
CA PHE A 250 -8.90 8.70 27.94
C PHE A 250 -9.82 9.75 28.59
N SER A 251 -10.35 9.47 29.78
CA SER A 251 -11.16 10.39 30.60
C SER A 251 -10.30 11.29 31.49
N ALA A 252 -9.19 10.77 32.03
CA ALA A 252 -8.28 11.53 32.90
C ALA A 252 -7.69 12.78 32.21
N GLY A 253 -7.51 12.75 30.88
CA GLY A 253 -7.01 13.90 30.11
C GLY A 253 -8.03 14.99 29.78
N ALA A 254 -9.30 14.86 30.18
CA ALA A 254 -10.34 15.86 29.91
C ALA A 254 -10.42 17.00 30.93
N GLN A 255 -9.72 16.90 32.07
CA GLN A 255 -9.82 17.86 33.18
C GLN A 255 -8.75 18.97 33.17
N ASP A 256 -7.71 18.89 32.35
CA ASP A 256 -6.57 19.84 32.37
C ASP A 256 -6.56 20.86 31.21
N GLY A 257 -7.70 21.09 30.55
CA GLY A 257 -7.81 21.95 29.36
C GLY A 257 -8.76 23.15 29.49
N GLY A 258 -8.94 23.69 30.70
CA GLY A 258 -9.73 24.90 30.98
C GLY A 258 -8.88 26.17 31.05
#